data_AF-A0A7V8VUA8-F1
#
_entry.id   AF-A0A7V8VUA8-F1
#
_cell.length_a   1.000
_cell.length_b   1.000
_cell.length_c   1.000
_cell.angle_alpha   90.00
_cell.angle_beta   90.00
_cell.angle_gamma   90.00
#
_symmetry.space_group_name_H-M   'P 1'
#
loop_
_entity.id
_entity.type
_entity.pdbx_description
1 polymer ?
#
loop_
_entity_poly.entity_id
_entity_poly.type
_entity_poly.pdbx_seq_one_letter_code
_entity_poly.pdbx_strand_id
1 'polypeptide(L)'
;KNNRIYGNTIYLAKPTSKSAAALDLRSATTDLQVMNNIFVVRGGALLIESVGGHNNLRLDGNSYHAEDGQHIYRFAGSDYSSLAALREATVHEQSGLQETPLLVAAGAGGDAPGGDLQAVSAYRLQPESRMPTAGLDLRAQGFTLPAADYYGNAIPLTGEFCAIGAAAVAEKAPAPPEDPPPPPGNPKLHTLTESFSGGALDTSKWTTSLNRRGSLVVKDQLELNLSSGGTGWVTCTSVGAYALTGSHATTEVKQLGTQPALYTAFSLRANDDNLLAWAHEPSSGLLAVKSVGGEQIVLWSGLYNATTHRWWRIRESGGMVFWETSSDGAAWTTHHSEAASIPIAALQVSIHAERRAGTGATQKVIFDNLNPA
;
A
#
# COMPACT_ATOMS: atom_id res chain seq x y z
N LYS A 1 44.50 -13.66 11.01
CA LYS A 1 43.67 -12.76 11.86
C LYS A 1 42.29 -12.81 11.24
N ASN A 2 41.25 -13.17 12.00
CA ASN A 2 39.88 -13.21 11.50
C ASN A 2 39.39 -11.79 11.29
N ASN A 3 39.61 -11.24 10.09
CA ASN A 3 39.19 -9.89 9.75
C ASN A 3 37.70 -9.96 9.39
N ARG A 4 36.89 -9.24 10.15
CA ARG A 4 35.43 -9.26 10.03
C ARG A 4 34.95 -7.84 9.75
N ILE A 5 34.26 -7.67 8.63
CA ILE A 5 33.66 -6.40 8.20
C ILE A 5 32.16 -6.65 8.09
N TYR A 6 31.38 -6.06 8.99
CA TYR A 6 29.95 -6.31 9.02
C TYR A 6 29.14 -5.12 9.50
N GLY A 7 27.87 -5.05 9.10
CA GLY A 7 26.95 -3.99 9.53
C GLY A 7 27.36 -2.60 9.04
N ASN A 8 28.00 -2.50 7.87
CA ASN A 8 28.39 -1.20 7.29
C ASN A 8 27.45 -0.82 6.14
N THR A 9 27.20 0.47 5.98
CA THR A 9 26.60 1.03 4.76
C THR A 9 27.67 1.81 4.01
N ILE A 10 27.96 1.39 2.79
CA ILE A 10 29.05 1.90 1.97
C ILE A 10 28.44 2.49 0.71
N TYR A 11 28.59 3.81 0.56
CA TYR A 11 28.18 4.53 -0.64
C TYR A 11 29.39 4.99 -1.41
N LEU A 12 29.41 4.74 -2.71
CA LEU A 12 30.47 5.16 -3.60
C LEU A 12 29.92 5.77 -4.88
N ALA A 13 30.09 7.09 -5.03
CA ALA A 13 29.98 7.74 -6.32
C ALA A 13 31.32 7.63 -7.07
N LYS A 14 31.29 7.10 -8.29
CA LYS A 14 32.50 6.94 -9.10
C LYS A 14 33.17 8.29 -9.37
N PRO A 15 34.48 8.45 -9.09
CA PRO A 15 35.24 9.60 -9.56
C PRO A 15 35.33 9.60 -11.09
N THR A 16 35.24 10.76 -11.73
CA THR A 16 35.29 10.90 -13.21
C THR A 16 36.60 10.42 -13.85
N SER A 17 37.68 10.31 -13.08
CA SER A 17 39.02 10.06 -13.59
C SER A 17 39.55 8.63 -13.40
N LYS A 18 38.85 7.75 -12.66
CA LYS A 18 39.37 6.41 -12.31
C LYS A 18 38.26 5.37 -12.12
N SER A 19 38.61 4.11 -12.28
CA SER A 19 37.79 2.99 -11.80
C SER A 19 37.75 2.99 -10.28
N ALA A 20 36.59 2.64 -9.72
CA ALA A 20 36.38 2.57 -8.28
C ALA A 20 35.39 1.44 -7.96
N ALA A 21 35.55 0.81 -6.81
CA ALA A 21 34.69 -0.26 -6.33
C ALA A 21 34.29 -0.04 -4.87
N ALA A 22 33.05 -0.37 -4.50
CA ALA A 22 32.56 -0.22 -3.13
C ALA A 22 33.27 -1.20 -2.18
N LEU A 23 33.55 -2.41 -2.65
CA LEU A 23 34.48 -3.34 -2.03
C LEU A 23 35.67 -3.58 -2.97
N ASP A 24 36.87 -3.17 -2.58
CA ASP A 24 38.10 -3.30 -3.37
C ASP A 24 39.15 -4.16 -2.63
N LEU A 25 39.30 -5.41 -3.07
CA LEU A 25 40.23 -6.41 -2.53
C LEU A 25 41.39 -6.62 -3.51
N ARG A 26 42.41 -5.76 -3.43
CA ARG A 26 43.56 -5.74 -4.37
C ARG A 26 44.61 -6.84 -4.16
N SER A 27 44.49 -7.61 -3.09
CA SER A 27 45.44 -8.66 -2.73
C SER A 27 44.70 -9.83 -2.10
N ALA A 28 45.21 -11.04 -2.31
CA ALA A 28 44.64 -12.24 -1.71
C ALA A 28 44.57 -12.10 -0.19
N THR A 29 43.45 -12.52 0.38
CA THR A 29 43.18 -12.45 1.82
C THR A 29 43.07 -13.84 2.41
N THR A 30 43.27 -13.94 3.71
CA THR A 30 43.03 -15.17 4.48
C THR A 30 42.07 -14.88 5.62
N ASP A 31 41.01 -15.68 5.75
CA ASP A 31 39.99 -15.58 6.80
C ASP A 31 39.30 -14.20 6.86
N LEU A 32 39.01 -13.63 5.69
CA LEU A 32 38.25 -12.38 5.58
C LEU A 32 36.76 -12.69 5.45
N GLN A 33 35.95 -12.11 6.33
CA GLN A 33 34.50 -12.21 6.29
C GLN A 33 33.89 -10.83 6.16
N VAL A 34 33.16 -10.60 5.07
CA VAL A 34 32.41 -9.38 4.78
C VAL A 34 30.93 -9.76 4.75
N MET A 35 30.15 -9.37 5.76
CA MET A 35 28.76 -9.84 5.93
C MET A 35 27.78 -8.77 6.35
N ASN A 36 26.53 -8.87 5.93
CA ASN A 36 25.46 -7.94 6.32
C ASN A 36 25.84 -6.46 6.13
N ASN A 37 26.56 -6.13 5.06
CA ASN A 37 26.85 -4.76 4.65
C ASN A 37 25.93 -4.35 3.49
N ILE A 38 25.66 -3.06 3.36
CA ILE A 38 24.99 -2.48 2.18
C ILE A 38 26.07 -1.82 1.33
N PHE A 39 26.15 -2.19 0.06
CA PHE A 39 26.99 -1.54 -0.95
C PHE A 39 26.11 -0.82 -1.96
N VAL A 40 26.23 0.50 -2.02
CA VAL A 40 25.54 1.35 -3.00
C VAL A 40 26.57 2.04 -3.87
N VAL A 41 26.41 1.93 -5.19
CA VAL A 41 27.29 2.57 -6.17
C VAL A 41 26.54 3.46 -7.14
N ARG A 42 27.24 4.48 -7.63
CA ARG A 42 26.75 5.43 -8.63
C ARG A 42 27.82 5.77 -9.66
N GLY A 43 27.43 6.14 -10.87
CA GLY A 43 28.31 6.60 -11.94
C GLY A 43 29.06 5.46 -12.64
N GLY A 44 28.54 4.24 -12.59
CA GLY A 44 29.18 3.04 -13.14
C GLY A 44 30.44 2.60 -12.37
N ALA A 45 30.46 2.85 -11.05
CA ALA A 45 31.40 2.19 -10.14
C ALA A 45 31.04 0.70 -9.99
N LEU A 46 32.02 -0.11 -9.61
CA LEU A 46 31.84 -1.54 -9.39
C LEU A 46 31.31 -1.78 -7.98
N LEU A 47 30.45 -2.77 -7.81
CA LEU A 47 30.02 -3.20 -6.47
C LEU A 47 31.15 -3.93 -5.76
N ILE A 48 31.87 -4.77 -6.50
CA ILE A 48 33.04 -5.52 -6.02
C ILE A 48 34.13 -5.45 -7.08
N GLU A 49 35.36 -5.23 -6.63
CA GLU A 49 36.60 -5.50 -7.35
C GLU A 49 37.45 -6.40 -6.46
N SER A 50 37.78 -7.59 -6.91
CA SER A 50 38.55 -8.55 -6.13
C SER A 50 39.50 -9.33 -7.01
N VAL A 51 40.74 -9.48 -6.55
CA VAL A 51 41.68 -10.44 -7.14
C VAL A 51 41.22 -11.88 -6.86
N GLY A 52 41.90 -12.88 -7.46
CA GLY A 52 41.69 -14.28 -7.12
C GLY A 52 42.59 -14.76 -5.97
N GLY A 53 42.50 -16.05 -5.63
CA GLY A 53 43.45 -16.70 -4.72
C GLY A 53 43.21 -16.44 -3.23
N HIS A 54 42.02 -15.99 -2.86
CA HIS A 54 41.64 -15.85 -1.45
C HIS A 54 41.52 -17.22 -0.77
N ASN A 55 41.97 -17.30 0.49
CA ASN A 55 41.75 -18.47 1.33
C ASN A 55 40.66 -18.12 2.36
N ASN A 56 39.56 -18.87 2.36
CA ASN A 56 38.43 -18.68 3.29
C ASN A 56 37.84 -17.24 3.27
N LEU A 57 37.71 -16.65 2.07
CA LEU A 57 36.95 -15.41 1.88
C LEU A 57 35.45 -15.72 1.88
N ARG A 58 34.69 -14.91 2.62
CA ARG A 58 33.22 -14.93 2.61
C ARG A 58 32.66 -13.52 2.45
N LEU A 59 31.76 -13.34 1.49
CA LEU A 59 31.10 -12.09 1.13
C LEU A 59 29.57 -12.17 1.35
N ASP A 60 29.14 -12.99 2.30
CA ASP A 60 27.77 -13.53 2.37
C ASP A 60 26.79 -12.61 3.10
N GLY A 61 25.53 -12.56 2.65
CA GLY A 61 24.46 -11.81 3.32
C GLY A 61 24.57 -10.28 3.17
N ASN A 62 25.37 -9.80 2.22
CA ASN A 62 25.46 -8.37 1.90
C ASN A 62 24.35 -7.96 0.90
N SER A 63 24.00 -6.68 0.90
CA SER A 63 23.13 -6.06 -0.11
C SER A 63 23.94 -5.27 -1.12
N TYR A 64 23.59 -5.37 -2.39
CA TYR A 64 24.31 -4.79 -3.51
C TYR A 64 23.36 -4.00 -4.41
N HIS A 65 23.62 -2.71 -4.62
CA HIS A 65 22.76 -1.83 -5.40
C HIS A 65 23.55 -0.82 -6.25
N ALA A 66 23.24 -0.75 -7.54
CA ALA A 66 23.70 0.31 -8.44
C ALA A 66 22.55 1.28 -8.76
N GLU A 67 22.69 2.57 -8.45
CA GLU A 67 21.61 3.57 -8.56
C GLU A 67 21.31 3.99 -10.01
N ASP A 68 22.34 4.16 -10.83
CA ASP A 68 22.23 4.75 -12.17
C ASP A 68 23.01 3.98 -13.25
N GLY A 69 23.25 2.68 -13.02
CA GLY A 69 24.05 1.84 -13.91
C GLY A 69 23.81 0.35 -13.74
N GLN A 70 24.61 -0.44 -14.45
CA GLN A 70 24.57 -1.89 -14.29
C GLN A 70 25.24 -2.32 -12.99
N HIS A 71 24.73 -3.40 -12.41
CA HIS A 71 25.42 -4.10 -11.33
C HIS A 71 26.63 -4.79 -11.94
N ILE A 72 27.84 -4.42 -11.49
CA ILE A 72 29.06 -5.03 -11.98
C ILE A 72 29.86 -5.52 -10.77
N TYR A 73 30.14 -6.81 -10.77
CA TYR A 73 31.01 -7.48 -9.81
C TYR A 73 32.23 -7.97 -10.58
N ARG A 74 33.42 -7.44 -10.31
CA ARG A 74 34.68 -7.94 -10.88
C ARG A 74 35.36 -8.86 -9.87
N PHE A 75 35.58 -10.11 -10.27
CA PHE A 75 36.24 -11.10 -9.43
C PHE A 75 37.25 -11.90 -10.24
N ALA A 76 38.49 -11.99 -9.76
CA ALA A 76 39.60 -12.66 -10.43
C ALA A 76 39.77 -12.26 -11.92
N GLY A 77 39.52 -10.97 -12.23
CA GLY A 77 39.63 -10.42 -13.58
C GLY A 77 38.43 -10.64 -14.50
N SER A 78 37.36 -11.29 -14.02
CA SER A 78 36.11 -11.51 -14.78
C SER A 78 34.98 -10.62 -14.26
N ASP A 79 34.15 -10.10 -15.16
CA ASP A 79 33.01 -9.24 -14.85
C ASP A 79 31.70 -10.03 -14.86
N TYR A 80 30.91 -9.88 -13.79
CA TYR A 80 29.57 -10.45 -13.64
C TYR A 80 28.54 -9.33 -13.56
N SER A 81 27.47 -9.43 -14.33
CA SER A 81 26.40 -8.41 -14.41
C SER A 81 25.26 -8.61 -13.41
N SER A 82 25.31 -9.68 -12.62
CA SER A 82 24.32 -9.99 -11.59
C SER A 82 24.92 -10.79 -10.45
N LEU A 83 24.30 -10.67 -9.28
CA LEU A 83 24.65 -11.42 -8.07
C LEU A 83 24.51 -12.93 -8.30
N ALA A 84 23.48 -13.36 -9.05
CA ALA A 84 23.29 -14.74 -9.42
C ALA A 84 24.49 -15.29 -10.23
N ALA A 85 24.98 -14.54 -11.22
CA ALA A 85 26.14 -14.94 -12.01
C ALA A 85 27.44 -15.00 -11.16
N LEU A 86 27.62 -14.07 -10.23
CA LEU A 86 28.76 -14.09 -9.31
C LEU A 86 28.74 -15.35 -8.41
N ARG A 87 27.57 -15.73 -7.89
CA ARG A 87 27.37 -16.90 -7.02
C ARG A 87 27.76 -18.19 -7.71
N GLU A 88 27.27 -18.36 -8.94
CA GLU A 88 27.54 -19.53 -9.76
C GLU A 88 29.05 -19.70 -10.03
N ALA A 89 29.77 -18.60 -10.17
CA ALA A 89 31.18 -18.62 -10.54
C ALA A 89 32.18 -18.68 -9.36
N THR A 90 31.85 -18.13 -8.18
CA THR A 90 32.88 -17.83 -7.15
C THR A 90 32.63 -18.44 -5.77
N VAL A 91 31.44 -18.96 -5.49
CA VAL A 91 30.97 -19.52 -4.20
C VAL A 91 31.09 -18.62 -2.95
N HIS A 92 31.72 -17.45 -3.02
CA HIS A 92 32.02 -16.58 -1.89
C HIS A 92 30.80 -15.83 -1.33
N GLU A 93 29.73 -15.72 -2.11
CA GLU A 93 28.46 -15.07 -1.78
C GLU A 93 27.36 -16.13 -1.97
N GLN A 94 26.39 -16.27 -1.05
CA GLN A 94 25.29 -17.23 -1.20
C GLN A 94 23.91 -16.68 -0.81
N SER A 95 23.87 -15.71 0.12
CA SER A 95 22.64 -15.32 0.84
C SER A 95 22.31 -13.84 0.74
N GLY A 96 23.15 -13.06 0.07
CA GLY A 96 22.98 -11.62 -0.12
C GLY A 96 21.81 -11.22 -1.01
N LEU A 97 21.65 -9.93 -1.19
CA LEU A 97 20.55 -9.34 -1.94
C LEU A 97 21.06 -8.43 -3.05
N GLN A 98 20.35 -8.44 -4.18
CA GLN A 98 20.52 -7.45 -5.24
C GLN A 98 19.19 -6.70 -5.41
N GLU A 99 18.94 -5.75 -4.52
CA GLU A 99 17.73 -4.92 -4.51
C GLU A 99 18.04 -3.53 -3.97
N THR A 100 17.13 -2.57 -4.18
CA THR A 100 17.29 -1.22 -3.64
C THR A 100 17.17 -1.24 -2.11
N PRO A 101 18.18 -0.76 -1.36
CA PRO A 101 18.15 -0.78 0.10
C PRO A 101 17.18 0.24 0.70
N LEU A 102 16.65 1.15 -0.13
CA LEU A 102 15.76 2.25 0.25
C LEU A 102 16.38 3.10 1.37
N LEU A 103 17.54 3.71 1.09
CA LEU A 103 18.16 4.68 2.00
C LEU A 103 17.49 6.05 1.85
N VAL A 104 17.44 6.86 2.90
CA VAL A 104 16.79 8.19 2.89
C VAL A 104 17.35 9.09 1.78
N ALA A 105 18.66 9.24 1.68
CA ALA A 105 19.31 10.08 0.67
C ALA A 105 20.78 9.67 0.48
N ALA A 106 21.03 8.46 -0.04
CA ALA A 106 22.38 7.92 -0.16
C ALA A 106 23.34 8.90 -0.87
N GLY A 107 24.51 9.13 -0.26
CA GLY A 107 25.51 10.09 -0.78
C GLY A 107 25.37 11.52 -0.26
N ALA A 108 24.29 11.86 0.46
CA ALA A 108 24.08 13.19 1.04
C ALA A 108 24.52 13.31 2.52
N GLY A 109 25.21 12.31 3.07
CA GLY A 109 25.46 12.21 4.53
C GLY A 109 26.43 13.25 5.10
N GLY A 110 27.41 13.72 4.32
CA GLY A 110 28.45 14.62 4.81
C GLY A 110 29.25 14.05 6.01
N ASP A 111 29.97 14.92 6.71
CA ASP A 111 30.66 14.57 7.96
C ASP A 111 29.75 14.78 9.16
N ALA A 112 29.83 13.90 10.17
CA ALA A 112 29.09 14.02 11.43
C ALA A 112 29.57 15.26 12.23
N PRO A 113 28.76 16.34 12.35
CA PRO A 113 29.19 17.55 13.04
C PRO A 113 29.45 17.26 14.52
N GLY A 114 30.66 17.54 15.01
CA GLY A 114 31.02 17.33 16.43
C GLY A 114 31.00 15.88 16.90
N GLY A 115 30.98 14.90 15.99
CA GLY A 115 30.88 13.48 16.32
C GLY A 115 29.46 12.98 16.61
N ASP A 116 28.43 13.80 16.34
CA ASP A 116 27.03 13.38 16.44
C ASP A 116 26.66 12.45 15.27
N LEU A 117 26.77 11.14 15.52
CA LEU A 117 26.45 10.11 14.53
C LEU A 117 24.95 10.11 14.15
N GLN A 118 24.07 10.67 14.98
CA GLN A 118 22.64 10.77 14.67
C GLN A 118 22.36 11.78 13.55
N ALA A 119 23.25 12.76 13.36
CA ALA A 119 23.10 13.84 12.40
C ALA A 119 23.28 13.38 10.93
N VAL A 120 23.88 12.20 10.71
CA VAL A 120 24.09 11.63 9.37
C VAL A 120 22.87 10.81 8.92
N SER A 121 21.72 11.46 8.70
CA SER A 121 20.45 10.77 8.41
C SER A 121 20.35 10.14 7.02
N ALA A 122 21.19 10.58 6.08
CA ALA A 122 21.21 10.15 4.68
C ALA A 122 21.27 8.62 4.47
N TYR A 123 21.88 7.90 5.41
CA TYR A 123 22.08 6.44 5.34
C TYR A 123 21.14 5.66 6.27
N ARG A 124 20.09 6.30 6.80
CA ARG A 124 19.00 5.59 7.45
C ARG A 124 18.15 4.88 6.41
N LEU A 125 17.50 3.80 6.82
CA LEU A 125 16.64 2.99 5.97
C LEU A 125 15.22 3.56 5.98
N GLN A 126 14.57 3.64 4.83
CA GLN A 126 13.16 4.02 4.71
C GLN A 126 12.24 2.89 5.23
N PRO A 127 10.97 3.19 5.58
CA PRO A 127 10.05 2.25 6.23
C PRO A 127 9.83 0.93 5.48
N GLU A 128 9.85 0.98 4.15
CA GLU A 128 9.60 -0.17 3.27
C GLU A 128 10.86 -1.01 3.01
N SER A 129 12.01 -0.62 3.58
CA SER A 129 13.25 -1.35 3.42
C SER A 129 13.16 -2.75 4.03
N ARG A 130 13.61 -3.76 3.28
CA ARG A 130 13.75 -5.14 3.75
C ARG A 130 15.04 -5.39 4.53
N MET A 131 15.99 -4.45 4.46
CA MET A 131 17.31 -4.58 5.09
C MET A 131 17.28 -4.89 6.60
N PRO A 132 16.31 -4.40 7.41
CA PRO A 132 16.24 -4.73 8.83
C PRO A 132 15.99 -6.22 9.14
N THR A 133 15.44 -6.99 8.19
CA THR A 133 15.01 -8.39 8.41
C THR A 133 15.60 -9.36 7.42
N ALA A 134 16.65 -8.98 6.68
CA ALA A 134 17.16 -9.81 5.58
C ALA A 134 18.60 -10.29 5.77
N GLY A 135 19.28 -9.86 6.82
CA GLY A 135 20.66 -10.24 7.10
C GLY A 135 20.76 -11.60 7.81
N LEU A 136 21.95 -12.20 7.68
CA LEU A 136 22.30 -13.44 8.35
C LEU A 136 22.36 -13.26 9.86
N ASP A 137 22.00 -14.28 10.64
CA ASP A 137 22.27 -14.31 12.08
C ASP A 137 23.78 -14.38 12.34
N LEU A 138 24.41 -13.22 12.53
CA LEU A 138 25.84 -13.12 12.75
C LEU A 138 26.28 -13.77 14.07
N ARG A 139 25.42 -13.87 15.09
CA ARG A 139 25.79 -14.55 16.35
C ARG A 139 25.90 -16.05 16.13
N ALA A 140 24.99 -16.63 15.34
CA ALA A 140 25.10 -18.01 14.89
C ALA A 140 26.37 -18.25 14.04
N GLN A 141 26.88 -17.20 13.38
CA GLN A 141 28.19 -17.23 12.69
C GLN A 141 29.39 -16.96 13.63
N GLY A 142 29.17 -16.86 14.95
CA GLY A 142 30.21 -16.64 15.95
C GLY A 142 30.69 -15.19 16.09
N PHE A 143 29.86 -14.21 15.74
CA PHE A 143 30.15 -12.79 15.93
C PHE A 143 29.66 -12.30 17.29
N THR A 144 30.45 -11.44 17.92
CA THR A 144 30.02 -10.63 19.07
C THR A 144 29.56 -9.29 18.53
N LEU A 145 28.25 -9.03 18.60
CA LEU A 145 27.65 -7.79 18.12
C LEU A 145 27.66 -6.73 19.22
N PRO A 146 27.77 -5.44 18.87
CA PRO A 146 27.56 -4.35 19.83
C PRO A 146 26.11 -4.33 20.32
N ALA A 147 25.87 -3.61 21.42
CA ALA A 147 24.52 -3.45 21.98
C ALA A 147 23.60 -2.60 21.08
N ALA A 148 24.19 -1.73 20.26
CA ALA A 148 23.48 -0.80 19.40
C ALA A 148 24.14 -0.63 18.03
N ASP A 149 23.36 -0.17 17.06
CA ASP A 149 23.79 0.15 15.70
C ASP A 149 24.49 1.53 15.62
N TYR A 150 24.82 1.98 14.40
CA TYR A 150 25.47 3.28 14.17
C TYR A 150 24.63 4.46 14.71
N TYR A 151 23.30 4.31 14.72
CA TYR A 151 22.34 5.30 15.20
C TYR A 151 21.84 4.99 16.62
N GLY A 152 22.58 4.21 17.41
CA GLY A 152 22.24 3.95 18.82
C GLY A 152 20.96 3.12 19.03
N ASN A 153 20.36 2.56 17.98
CA ASN A 153 19.21 1.67 18.10
C ASN A 153 19.68 0.31 18.63
N ALA A 154 18.90 -0.29 19.53
CA ALA A 154 19.20 -1.63 20.02
C ALA A 154 19.21 -2.63 18.86
N ILE A 155 20.28 -3.41 18.75
CA ILE A 155 20.33 -4.52 17.80
C ILE A 155 19.54 -5.68 18.43
N PRO A 156 18.47 -6.19 17.78
CA PRO A 156 17.63 -7.24 18.37
C PRO A 156 18.46 -8.44 18.86
N LEU A 157 18.24 -8.82 20.13
CA LEU A 157 18.99 -9.89 20.79
C LEU A 157 18.41 -11.30 20.50
N THR A 158 17.22 -11.38 19.89
CA THR A 158 16.49 -12.62 19.63
C THR A 158 15.73 -12.54 18.30
N GLY A 159 15.92 -13.52 17.39
CA GLY A 159 15.22 -13.65 16.10
C GLY A 159 16.12 -14.22 14.99
N GLU A 160 15.54 -14.92 14.01
CA GLU A 160 16.26 -15.58 12.89
C GLU A 160 16.91 -14.60 11.89
N PHE A 161 16.62 -13.29 11.99
CA PHE A 161 17.05 -12.30 11.02
C PHE A 161 17.72 -11.10 11.69
N CYS A 162 18.92 -10.76 11.24
CA CYS A 162 19.63 -9.54 11.64
C CYS A 162 19.53 -8.48 10.53
N ALA A 163 19.78 -7.22 10.85
CA ALA A 163 19.83 -6.18 9.85
C ALA A 163 21.05 -6.30 8.92
N ILE A 164 20.89 -5.87 7.67
CA ILE A 164 21.96 -5.56 6.73
C ILE A 164 22.22 -4.06 6.80
N GLY A 165 23.48 -3.67 6.92
CA GLY A 165 23.92 -2.27 6.94
C GLY A 165 24.08 -1.68 8.33
N ALA A 166 24.37 -0.38 8.35
CA ALA A 166 24.68 0.37 9.57
C ALA A 166 23.46 0.72 10.44
N ALA A 167 22.24 0.62 9.87
CA ALA A 167 20.98 0.82 10.59
C ALA A 167 20.32 -0.53 10.89
N ALA A 168 20.06 -0.81 12.16
CA ALA A 168 19.39 -2.03 12.61
C ALA A 168 17.86 -2.00 12.43
N VAL A 169 17.30 -0.81 12.24
CA VAL A 169 15.88 -0.59 12.03
C VAL A 169 15.67 0.31 10.83
N ALA A 170 14.57 0.09 10.12
CA ALA A 170 14.03 1.13 9.26
C ALA A 170 13.65 2.33 10.14
N GLU A 171 13.81 3.54 9.62
CA GLU A 171 13.08 4.66 10.19
C GLU A 171 11.63 4.23 10.28
N LYS A 172 11.08 4.35 11.49
CA LYS A 172 9.64 4.40 11.61
C LYS A 172 9.23 5.51 10.66
N ALA A 173 8.30 5.22 9.74
CA ALA A 173 7.73 6.25 8.87
C ALA A 173 7.53 7.48 9.74
N PRO A 174 8.14 8.63 9.38
CA PRO A 174 8.07 9.79 10.23
C PRO A 174 6.60 9.95 10.63
N ALA A 175 6.34 10.07 11.94
CA ALA A 175 5.14 10.81 12.28
C ALA A 175 5.32 12.13 11.52
N PRO A 176 4.37 12.50 10.65
CA PRO A 176 4.58 13.62 9.73
C PRO A 176 5.12 14.82 10.51
N PRO A 177 6.03 15.62 9.94
CA PRO A 177 6.55 16.81 10.61
C PRO A 177 5.37 17.61 11.18
N GLU A 178 5.57 18.36 12.27
CA GLU A 178 4.69 19.52 12.54
C GLU A 178 4.92 20.58 11.45
N ASP A 179 4.54 20.24 10.22
CA ASP A 179 4.11 21.15 9.18
C ASP A 179 2.81 21.81 9.66
N PRO A 180 2.36 22.93 9.06
CA PRO A 180 0.92 23.20 9.08
C PRO A 180 0.23 21.87 8.75
N PRO A 181 -0.73 21.44 9.59
CA PRO A 181 -1.14 20.04 9.71
C PRO A 181 -1.25 19.41 8.31
N PRO A 182 -0.68 18.21 8.08
CA PRO A 182 -0.83 17.54 6.78
C PRO A 182 -2.30 17.65 6.40
N PRO A 183 -2.66 18.05 5.16
CA PRO A 183 -4.06 18.18 4.79
C PRO A 183 -4.68 16.87 5.24
N PRO A 184 -5.65 16.91 6.17
CA PRO A 184 -6.03 15.72 6.92
C PRO A 184 -6.26 14.63 5.90
N GLY A 185 -5.47 13.55 5.97
CA GLY A 185 -5.71 12.39 5.13
C GLY A 185 -7.19 12.13 5.21
N ASN A 186 -7.86 11.95 4.06
CA ASN A 186 -9.31 12.06 4.00
C ASN A 186 -9.96 11.36 5.20
N PRO A 187 -10.92 12.00 5.87
CA PRO A 187 -11.51 11.45 7.09
C PRO A 187 -11.93 9.99 6.88
N LYS A 188 -11.85 9.17 7.93
CA LYS A 188 -12.22 7.76 7.82
C LYS A 188 -13.66 7.65 7.33
N LEU A 189 -13.91 6.74 6.40
CA LEU A 189 -15.20 6.70 5.72
C LEU A 189 -16.40 6.46 6.65
N HIS A 190 -16.21 5.78 7.79
CA HIS A 190 -17.25 5.61 8.80
C HIS A 190 -17.63 6.92 9.52
N THR A 191 -16.83 7.99 9.43
CA THR A 191 -17.16 9.29 10.04
C THR A 191 -18.11 10.12 9.18
N LEU A 192 -18.33 9.75 7.91
CA LEU A 192 -19.45 10.30 7.15
C LEU A 192 -20.73 9.63 7.64
N THR A 193 -21.41 10.30 8.57
CA THR A 193 -22.69 9.85 9.13
C THR A 193 -23.83 10.69 8.58
N GLU A 194 -24.95 10.02 8.28
CA GLU A 194 -26.18 10.66 7.80
C GLU A 194 -27.40 9.82 8.18
N SER A 195 -28.29 10.39 8.99
CA SER A 195 -29.56 9.76 9.38
C SER A 195 -30.71 10.13 8.44
N PHE A 196 -30.52 11.13 7.57
CA PHE A 196 -31.56 11.67 6.69
C PHE A 196 -32.81 12.19 7.43
N SER A 197 -32.66 12.56 8.71
CA SER A 197 -33.76 12.93 9.63
C SER A 197 -34.09 14.43 9.70
N GLY A 198 -33.69 15.21 8.69
CA GLY A 198 -33.78 16.68 8.71
C GLY A 198 -34.83 17.31 7.78
N GLY A 199 -35.61 16.51 7.06
CA GLY A 199 -36.55 17.01 6.04
C GLY A 199 -35.89 17.62 4.78
N ALA A 200 -34.57 17.74 4.77
CA ALA A 200 -33.73 18.22 3.68
C ALA A 200 -32.36 17.54 3.70
N LEU A 201 -31.73 17.45 2.54
CA LEU A 201 -30.38 16.92 2.40
C LEU A 201 -29.35 17.96 2.88
N ASP A 202 -28.40 17.54 3.71
CA ASP A 202 -27.28 18.41 4.12
C ASP A 202 -26.34 18.66 2.92
N THR A 203 -26.48 19.84 2.31
CA THR A 203 -25.70 20.21 1.12
C THR A 203 -24.22 20.49 1.40
N SER A 204 -23.83 20.60 2.67
CA SER A 204 -22.41 20.64 3.04
C SER A 204 -21.75 19.27 2.95
N LYS A 205 -22.54 18.20 3.12
CA LYS A 205 -22.09 16.81 3.02
C LYS A 205 -22.38 16.20 1.66
N TRP A 206 -23.43 16.63 0.97
CA TRP A 206 -23.96 15.96 -0.21
C TRP A 206 -24.23 16.90 -1.37
N THR A 207 -24.00 16.41 -2.59
CA THR A 207 -24.46 17.01 -3.83
C THR A 207 -25.42 16.06 -4.53
N THR A 208 -26.35 16.64 -5.30
CA THR A 208 -27.34 15.88 -6.05
C THR A 208 -27.17 16.14 -7.53
N SER A 209 -27.23 15.08 -8.32
CA SER A 209 -27.28 15.14 -9.77
C SER A 209 -28.47 14.31 -10.24
N LEU A 210 -29.28 14.84 -11.15
CA LEU A 210 -30.49 14.17 -11.64
C LEU A 210 -30.86 14.68 -13.03
N ASN A 211 -31.68 13.90 -13.74
CA ASN A 211 -32.36 14.40 -14.94
C ASN A 211 -33.81 14.80 -14.62
N ARG A 212 -34.54 15.30 -15.63
CA ARG A 212 -35.95 15.74 -15.50
C ARG A 212 -36.93 14.68 -14.96
N ARG A 213 -36.52 13.42 -14.86
CA ARG A 213 -37.34 12.29 -14.41
C ARG A 213 -36.92 11.74 -13.05
N GLY A 214 -35.80 12.20 -12.50
CA GLY A 214 -35.36 11.91 -11.14
C GLY A 214 -35.78 13.02 -10.18
N SER A 215 -36.07 12.65 -8.95
CA SER A 215 -36.16 13.58 -7.83
C SER A 215 -35.64 12.94 -6.55
N LEU A 216 -35.12 13.77 -5.66
CA LEU A 216 -34.60 13.37 -4.35
C LEU A 216 -35.44 14.05 -3.27
N VAL A 217 -35.87 13.27 -2.28
CA VAL A 217 -36.65 13.76 -1.14
C VAL A 217 -36.04 13.20 0.14
N VAL A 218 -35.85 14.05 1.15
CA VAL A 218 -35.40 13.65 2.49
C VAL A 218 -36.56 13.84 3.46
N LYS A 219 -37.07 12.75 4.05
CA LYS A 219 -38.20 12.75 4.99
C LYS A 219 -38.04 11.61 6.01
N ASP A 220 -37.07 11.76 6.91
CA ASP A 220 -36.63 10.71 7.85
C ASP A 220 -35.99 9.49 7.19
N GLN A 221 -35.72 9.60 5.89
CA GLN A 221 -35.08 8.64 5.02
C GLN A 221 -34.74 9.35 3.70
N LEU A 222 -33.80 8.78 2.94
CA LEU A 222 -33.43 9.25 1.62
C LEU A 222 -34.27 8.54 0.55
N GLU A 223 -35.18 9.27 -0.10
CA GLU A 223 -36.00 8.76 -1.20
C GLU A 223 -35.49 9.22 -2.56
N LEU A 224 -35.04 8.27 -3.37
CA LEU A 224 -34.72 8.45 -4.78
C LEU A 224 -35.95 8.05 -5.61
N ASN A 225 -36.60 9.04 -6.21
CA ASN A 225 -37.83 8.87 -6.96
C ASN A 225 -37.56 8.97 -8.46
N LEU A 226 -38.10 8.02 -9.23
CA LEU A 226 -38.03 7.99 -10.68
C LEU A 226 -39.46 8.04 -11.24
N SER A 227 -39.82 9.18 -11.83
CA SER A 227 -41.14 9.38 -12.45
C SER A 227 -41.45 8.34 -13.55
N SER A 228 -42.72 8.20 -13.91
CA SER A 228 -43.13 7.26 -14.95
C SER A 228 -42.57 7.62 -16.33
N GLY A 229 -42.32 6.60 -17.15
CA GLY A 229 -41.88 6.73 -18.54
C GLY A 229 -40.39 7.07 -18.74
N GLY A 230 -39.76 6.47 -19.75
CA GLY A 230 -38.42 6.80 -20.25
C GLY A 230 -37.26 6.63 -19.23
N THR A 231 -36.07 7.03 -19.65
CA THR A 231 -34.85 7.00 -18.83
C THR A 231 -34.86 8.10 -17.77
N GLY A 232 -34.66 7.71 -16.53
CA GLY A 232 -34.62 8.62 -15.38
C GLY A 232 -33.50 8.21 -14.44
N TRP A 233 -32.80 9.17 -13.86
CA TRP A 233 -31.77 8.89 -12.88
C TRP A 233 -31.67 10.01 -11.84
N VAL A 234 -31.24 9.61 -10.65
CA VAL A 234 -30.93 10.49 -9.54
C VAL A 234 -29.77 9.89 -8.77
N THR A 235 -28.82 10.75 -8.40
CA THR A 235 -27.62 10.40 -7.66
C THR A 235 -27.42 11.41 -6.55
N CYS A 236 -27.16 10.90 -5.34
CA CYS A 236 -26.68 11.66 -4.20
C CYS A 236 -25.24 11.25 -3.93
N THR A 237 -24.30 12.20 -3.97
CA THR A 237 -22.86 11.92 -3.82
C THR A 237 -22.27 12.79 -2.72
N SER A 238 -21.40 12.24 -1.89
CA SER A 238 -20.73 13.02 -0.85
C SER A 238 -19.84 14.09 -1.48
N VAL A 239 -19.87 15.31 -0.95
CA VAL A 239 -19.00 16.41 -1.39
C VAL A 239 -17.55 16.05 -1.08
N GLY A 240 -17.29 15.62 0.16
CA GLY A 240 -15.98 15.17 0.61
C GLY A 240 -15.61 13.78 0.09
N ALA A 241 -14.31 13.54 -0.01
CA ALA A 241 -13.73 12.21 -0.16
C ALA A 241 -13.31 11.67 1.21
N TYR A 242 -13.29 10.35 1.35
CA TYR A 242 -13.06 9.63 2.59
C TYR A 242 -12.11 8.45 2.40
N ALA A 243 -11.34 8.10 3.43
CA ALA A 243 -10.44 6.94 3.39
C ALA A 243 -11.16 5.67 3.87
N LEU A 244 -11.19 4.62 3.05
CA LEU A 244 -11.75 3.32 3.43
C LEU A 244 -10.77 2.49 4.29
N THR A 245 -9.46 2.80 4.26
CA THR A 245 -8.45 2.03 5.02
C THR A 245 -8.80 1.91 6.50
N GLY A 246 -8.93 0.70 7.03
CA GLY A 246 -9.37 0.37 8.39
C GLY A 246 -10.76 0.91 8.72
N SER A 247 -11.63 1.04 7.72
CA SER A 247 -12.92 1.73 7.82
C SER A 247 -14.01 1.00 7.01
N HIS A 248 -15.23 1.52 7.03
CA HIS A 248 -16.37 0.97 6.31
C HIS A 248 -17.34 2.05 5.84
N ALA A 249 -18.19 1.68 4.88
CA ALA A 249 -19.42 2.36 4.50
C ALA A 249 -20.58 1.42 4.75
N THR A 250 -21.61 1.88 5.46
CA THR A 250 -22.82 1.11 5.74
C THR A 250 -24.05 1.95 5.43
N THR A 251 -25.09 1.33 4.89
CA THR A 251 -26.41 1.98 4.75
C THR A 251 -27.52 0.96 4.91
N GLU A 252 -28.65 1.40 5.44
CA GLU A 252 -29.88 0.64 5.46
C GLU A 252 -30.64 0.83 4.14
N VAL A 253 -31.09 -0.27 3.57
CA VAL A 253 -31.89 -0.32 2.34
C VAL A 253 -33.33 -0.66 2.75
N LYS A 254 -34.18 0.37 2.84
CA LYS A 254 -35.58 0.19 3.25
C LYS A 254 -36.45 -0.32 2.11
N GLN A 255 -36.14 0.11 0.88
CA GLN A 255 -36.93 -0.26 -0.29
C GLN A 255 -36.09 -0.16 -1.56
N LEU A 256 -36.16 -1.19 -2.39
CA LEU A 256 -35.66 -1.16 -3.76
C LEU A 256 -36.83 -1.10 -4.74
N GLY A 257 -36.59 -0.57 -5.93
CA GLY A 257 -37.57 -0.61 -7.00
C GLY A 257 -37.67 -2.00 -7.63
N THR A 258 -38.82 -2.28 -8.26
CA THR A 258 -39.18 -3.63 -8.74
C THR A 258 -39.27 -3.73 -10.27
N GLN A 259 -39.10 -2.61 -10.98
CA GLN A 259 -39.21 -2.59 -12.44
C GLN A 259 -37.96 -3.19 -13.12
N PRO A 260 -38.10 -4.02 -14.17
CA PRO A 260 -36.99 -4.82 -14.72
C PRO A 260 -35.74 -4.06 -15.17
N ALA A 261 -35.90 -2.80 -15.60
CA ALA A 261 -34.80 -1.96 -16.10
C ALA A 261 -34.23 -0.99 -15.07
N LEU A 262 -34.48 -1.25 -13.78
CA LEU A 262 -33.91 -0.47 -12.69
C LEU A 262 -32.53 -0.96 -12.31
N TYR A 263 -31.67 0.01 -12.07
CA TYR A 263 -30.37 -0.15 -11.45
C TYR A 263 -30.32 0.72 -10.20
N THR A 264 -29.98 0.13 -9.07
CA THR A 264 -29.74 0.83 -7.81
C THR A 264 -28.36 0.50 -7.34
N ALA A 265 -27.59 1.49 -6.88
CA ALA A 265 -26.24 1.26 -6.38
C ALA A 265 -25.93 2.09 -5.15
N PHE A 266 -25.20 1.46 -4.23
CA PHE A 266 -24.46 2.09 -3.15
C PHE A 266 -22.97 1.89 -3.44
N SER A 267 -22.28 2.96 -3.79
CA SER A 267 -20.95 2.92 -4.38
C SER A 267 -19.95 3.78 -3.63
N LEU A 268 -18.71 3.32 -3.57
CA LEU A 268 -17.54 4.08 -3.16
C LEU A 268 -16.71 4.36 -4.41
N ARG A 269 -16.57 5.64 -4.78
CA ARG A 269 -16.01 6.06 -6.07
C ARG A 269 -14.70 6.82 -5.85
N ALA A 270 -13.61 6.32 -6.42
CA ALA A 270 -12.36 7.08 -6.53
C ALA A 270 -12.44 8.10 -7.68
N ASN A 271 -13.12 7.70 -8.75
CA ASN A 271 -13.50 8.52 -9.90
C ASN A 271 -14.60 7.77 -10.69
N ASP A 272 -14.95 8.24 -11.88
CA ASP A 272 -15.99 7.61 -12.70
C ASP A 272 -15.62 6.21 -13.22
N ASP A 273 -14.33 5.94 -13.37
CA ASP A 273 -13.78 4.69 -13.91
C ASP A 273 -13.40 3.66 -12.83
N ASN A 274 -13.35 4.10 -11.57
CA ASN A 274 -12.85 3.28 -10.46
C ASN A 274 -13.80 3.36 -9.27
N LEU A 275 -14.53 2.26 -9.03
CA LEU A 275 -15.51 2.18 -7.94
C LEU A 275 -15.66 0.77 -7.36
N LEU A 276 -16.19 0.71 -6.14
CA LEU A 276 -16.64 -0.49 -5.46
C LEU A 276 -18.12 -0.29 -5.12
N ALA A 277 -18.98 -1.29 -5.32
CA ALA A 277 -20.41 -1.12 -5.09
C ALA A 277 -21.13 -2.39 -4.63
N TRP A 278 -22.19 -2.16 -3.86
CA TRP A 278 -23.37 -3.03 -3.90
C TRP A 278 -24.34 -2.46 -4.92
N ALA A 279 -24.79 -3.30 -5.84
CA ALA A 279 -25.81 -2.95 -6.82
C ALA A 279 -26.98 -3.91 -6.78
N HIS A 280 -28.14 -3.45 -7.22
CA HIS A 280 -29.32 -4.28 -7.41
C HIS A 280 -29.98 -4.01 -8.75
N GLU A 281 -30.28 -5.09 -9.45
CA GLU A 281 -31.09 -5.12 -10.66
C GLU A 281 -32.17 -6.19 -10.49
N PRO A 282 -33.47 -5.91 -10.75
CA PRO A 282 -34.51 -6.90 -10.52
C PRO A 282 -34.34 -8.21 -11.31
N SER A 283 -33.64 -8.19 -12.46
CA SER A 283 -33.30 -9.38 -13.24
C SER A 283 -32.12 -10.18 -12.68
N SER A 284 -31.20 -9.51 -11.99
CA SER A 284 -29.89 -10.06 -11.62
C SER A 284 -29.75 -10.29 -10.11
N GLY A 285 -30.69 -9.74 -9.33
CA GLY A 285 -30.67 -9.76 -7.87
C GLY A 285 -29.70 -8.72 -7.29
N LEU A 286 -29.08 -9.08 -6.17
CA LEU A 286 -28.05 -8.29 -5.52
C LEU A 286 -26.67 -8.65 -6.07
N LEU A 287 -25.83 -7.64 -6.32
CA LEU A 287 -24.55 -7.76 -7.00
C LEU A 287 -23.45 -7.06 -6.19
N ALA A 288 -22.35 -7.77 -5.90
CA ALA A 288 -21.10 -7.12 -5.51
C ALA A 288 -20.35 -6.76 -6.79
N VAL A 289 -20.00 -5.49 -6.96
CA VAL A 289 -19.45 -4.95 -8.20
C VAL A 289 -18.18 -4.16 -7.92
N LYS A 290 -17.21 -4.25 -8.82
CA LYS A 290 -16.14 -3.26 -8.94
C LYS A 290 -16.08 -2.70 -10.35
N SER A 291 -15.47 -1.54 -10.50
CA SER A 291 -14.95 -1.08 -11.79
C SER A 291 -13.50 -0.66 -11.65
N VAL A 292 -12.67 -1.03 -12.63
CA VAL A 292 -11.24 -0.66 -12.70
C VAL A 292 -10.97 -0.16 -14.12
N GLY A 293 -10.56 1.09 -14.25
CA GLY A 293 -10.34 1.71 -15.57
C GLY A 293 -11.59 1.73 -16.47
N GLY A 294 -12.79 1.79 -15.88
CA GLY A 294 -14.07 1.84 -16.59
C GLY A 294 -14.65 0.46 -16.95
N GLU A 295 -13.90 -0.62 -16.75
CA GLU A 295 -14.41 -1.97 -16.93
C GLU A 295 -15.15 -2.42 -15.68
N GLN A 296 -16.44 -2.75 -15.80
CA GLN A 296 -17.24 -3.23 -14.68
C GLN A 296 -17.15 -4.76 -14.55
N ILE A 297 -16.88 -5.24 -13.34
CA ILE A 297 -16.75 -6.66 -13.01
C ILE A 297 -17.74 -7.00 -11.88
N VAL A 298 -18.55 -8.04 -12.09
CA VAL A 298 -19.42 -8.61 -11.05
C VAL A 298 -18.61 -9.65 -10.27
N LEU A 299 -18.37 -9.37 -8.99
CA LEU A 299 -17.59 -10.21 -8.08
C LEU A 299 -18.43 -11.31 -7.44
N TRP A 300 -19.71 -11.02 -7.22
CA TRP A 300 -20.69 -11.94 -6.66
C TRP A 300 -22.09 -11.51 -7.08
N SER A 301 -22.99 -12.49 -7.23
CA SER A 301 -24.42 -12.26 -7.42
C SER A 301 -25.26 -13.24 -6.60
N GLY A 302 -26.45 -12.80 -6.19
CA GLY A 302 -27.40 -13.65 -5.48
C GLY A 302 -28.81 -13.06 -5.45
N LEU A 303 -29.80 -13.89 -5.12
CA LEU A 303 -31.18 -13.45 -4.98
C LEU A 303 -31.29 -12.42 -3.85
N TYR A 304 -31.97 -11.30 -4.10
CA TYR A 304 -32.18 -10.28 -3.08
C TYR A 304 -33.25 -10.72 -2.08
N ASN A 305 -32.94 -10.63 -0.79
CA ASN A 305 -33.88 -10.84 0.31
C ASN A 305 -33.88 -9.60 1.20
N ALA A 306 -35.01 -8.89 1.26
CA ALA A 306 -35.13 -7.62 1.97
C ALA A 306 -34.91 -7.73 3.50
N THR A 307 -35.01 -8.93 4.07
CA THR A 307 -34.75 -9.16 5.49
C THR A 307 -33.28 -9.38 5.76
N THR A 308 -32.62 -10.27 5.02
CA THR A 308 -31.20 -10.62 5.27
C THR A 308 -30.21 -9.66 4.60
N HIS A 309 -30.66 -8.91 3.60
CA HIS A 309 -29.88 -7.89 2.89
C HIS A 309 -30.35 -6.46 3.20
N ARG A 310 -30.99 -6.26 4.35
CA ARG A 310 -31.51 -4.96 4.80
C ARG A 310 -30.40 -3.91 4.93
N TRP A 311 -29.21 -4.32 5.34
CA TRP A 311 -28.04 -3.45 5.47
C TRP A 311 -26.96 -3.87 4.49
N TRP A 312 -26.36 -2.91 3.80
CA TRP A 312 -25.25 -3.13 2.89
C TRP A 312 -23.98 -2.51 3.45
N ARG A 313 -22.86 -3.22 3.36
CA ARG A 313 -21.55 -2.74 3.79
C ARG A 313 -20.45 -3.06 2.79
N ILE A 314 -19.57 -2.08 2.60
CA ILE A 314 -18.25 -2.26 2.02
C ILE A 314 -17.24 -1.83 3.09
N ARG A 315 -16.31 -2.72 3.45
CA ARG A 315 -15.36 -2.51 4.56
C ARG A 315 -13.96 -2.88 4.12
N GLU A 316 -12.94 -2.17 4.59
CA GLU A 316 -11.55 -2.58 4.46
C GLU A 316 -10.93 -2.92 5.82
N SER A 317 -10.16 -4.00 5.85
CA SER A 317 -9.38 -4.41 7.02
C SER A 317 -8.19 -5.25 6.60
N GLY A 318 -6.99 -4.84 7.01
CA GLY A 318 -5.78 -5.65 6.83
C GLY A 318 -5.36 -5.84 5.38
N GLY A 319 -5.64 -4.87 4.50
CA GLY A 319 -5.38 -4.90 3.06
C GLY A 319 -6.53 -5.46 2.21
N MET A 320 -7.59 -5.98 2.86
CA MET A 320 -8.70 -6.67 2.19
C MET A 320 -9.98 -5.85 2.24
N VAL A 321 -10.67 -5.76 1.11
CA VAL A 321 -12.01 -5.17 0.97
C VAL A 321 -13.05 -6.28 1.03
N PHE A 322 -14.11 -6.06 1.79
CA PHE A 322 -15.21 -7.00 2.04
C PHE A 322 -16.54 -6.40 1.59
N TRP A 323 -17.36 -7.22 0.92
CA TRP A 323 -18.75 -6.92 0.60
C TRP A 323 -19.65 -7.76 1.50
N GLU A 324 -20.42 -7.07 2.34
CA GLU A 324 -21.16 -7.68 3.43
C GLU A 324 -22.61 -7.19 3.47
N THR A 325 -23.51 -8.05 3.94
CA THR A 325 -24.89 -7.67 4.25
C THR A 325 -25.27 -8.04 5.67
N SER A 326 -26.31 -7.40 6.21
CA SER A 326 -26.85 -7.71 7.53
C SER A 326 -28.37 -7.52 7.60
N SER A 327 -29.04 -8.25 8.49
CA SER A 327 -30.45 -8.04 8.82
C SER A 327 -30.67 -6.93 9.83
N ASP A 328 -29.67 -6.63 10.67
CA ASP A 328 -29.79 -5.74 11.83
C ASP A 328 -28.72 -4.63 11.87
N GLY A 329 -27.74 -4.66 10.97
CA GLY A 329 -26.63 -3.71 10.92
C GLY A 329 -25.48 -4.04 11.87
N ALA A 330 -25.59 -5.13 12.65
CA ALA A 330 -24.62 -5.54 13.67
C ALA A 330 -23.94 -6.87 13.32
N ALA A 331 -24.72 -7.89 12.93
CA ALA A 331 -24.21 -9.19 12.52
C ALA A 331 -24.09 -9.25 11.00
N TRP A 332 -22.88 -9.43 10.49
CA TRP A 332 -22.58 -9.29 9.05
C TRP A 332 -22.24 -10.63 8.40
N THR A 333 -22.81 -10.85 7.22
CA THR A 333 -22.48 -11.97 6.33
C THR A 333 -21.60 -11.46 5.19
N THR A 334 -20.41 -12.03 5.03
CA THR A 334 -19.51 -11.73 3.91
C THR A 334 -19.90 -12.55 2.68
N HIS A 335 -20.07 -11.88 1.54
CA HIS A 335 -20.36 -12.51 0.24
C HIS A 335 -19.14 -12.54 -0.68
N HIS A 336 -18.25 -11.57 -0.55
CA HIS A 336 -17.00 -11.50 -1.31
C HIS A 336 -15.92 -10.76 -0.51
N SER A 337 -14.65 -11.12 -0.77
CA SER A 337 -13.49 -10.35 -0.29
C SER A 337 -12.30 -10.49 -1.23
N GLU A 338 -11.57 -9.41 -1.44
CA GLU A 338 -10.32 -9.39 -2.20
C GLU A 338 -9.39 -8.26 -1.73
N ALA A 339 -8.13 -8.27 -2.17
CA ALA A 339 -7.23 -7.14 -1.94
C ALA A 339 -7.77 -5.87 -2.65
N ALA A 340 -7.46 -4.69 -2.11
CA ALA A 340 -7.90 -3.43 -2.72
C ALA A 340 -7.45 -3.32 -4.19
N SER A 341 -8.42 -3.27 -5.12
CA SER A 341 -8.18 -3.23 -6.56
C SER A 341 -8.27 -1.84 -7.18
N ILE A 342 -8.55 -0.82 -6.37
CA ILE A 342 -8.57 0.61 -6.73
C ILE A 342 -7.93 1.43 -5.60
N PRO A 343 -7.54 2.71 -5.83
CA PRO A 343 -7.16 3.61 -4.76
C PRO A 343 -8.30 3.80 -3.75
N ILE A 344 -8.07 3.48 -2.47
CA ILE A 344 -9.09 3.52 -1.40
C ILE A 344 -8.88 4.63 -0.36
N ALA A 345 -7.90 5.51 -0.59
CA ALA A 345 -7.58 6.63 0.31
C ALA A 345 -8.48 7.87 0.09
N ALA A 346 -9.19 7.93 -1.02
CA ALA A 346 -10.02 9.07 -1.41
C ALA A 346 -11.24 8.58 -2.19
N LEU A 347 -12.31 8.22 -1.47
CA LEU A 347 -13.55 7.73 -2.04
C LEU A 347 -14.71 8.66 -1.70
N GLN A 348 -15.51 9.02 -2.70
CA GLN A 348 -16.83 9.61 -2.49
C GLN A 348 -17.87 8.50 -2.32
N VAL A 349 -18.78 8.66 -1.37
CA VAL A 349 -19.95 7.79 -1.23
C VAL A 349 -21.01 8.26 -2.21
N SER A 350 -21.59 7.35 -2.97
CA SER A 350 -22.65 7.65 -3.93
C SER A 350 -23.82 6.68 -3.77
N ILE A 351 -25.02 7.24 -3.68
CA ILE A 351 -26.30 6.52 -3.66
C ILE A 351 -27.01 6.87 -4.95
N HIS A 352 -27.33 5.85 -5.74
CA HIS A 352 -27.77 6.03 -7.11
C HIS A 352 -29.00 5.16 -7.42
N ALA A 353 -29.93 5.72 -8.18
CA ALA A 353 -31.02 5.00 -8.79
C ALA A 353 -31.21 5.46 -10.23
N GLU A 354 -31.31 4.51 -11.14
CA GLU A 354 -31.51 4.75 -12.56
C GLU A 354 -32.55 3.77 -13.12
N ARG A 355 -33.41 4.27 -14.01
CA ARG A 355 -34.14 3.47 -14.96
C ARG A 355 -33.44 3.60 -16.31
N ARG A 356 -32.80 2.54 -16.77
CA ARG A 356 -32.05 2.53 -18.04
C ARG A 356 -32.95 2.52 -19.26
N ALA A 357 -34.12 1.89 -19.17
CA ALA A 357 -35.10 1.79 -20.25
C ALA A 357 -36.54 1.61 -19.74
N GLY A 358 -37.52 1.79 -20.63
CA GLY A 358 -38.91 1.36 -20.42
C GLY A 358 -39.93 2.47 -20.08
N THR A 359 -41.21 2.09 -20.09
CA THR A 359 -42.38 2.98 -19.86
C THR A 359 -43.03 2.78 -18.49
N GLY A 360 -42.30 2.17 -17.55
CA GLY A 360 -42.84 1.75 -16.24
C GLY A 360 -43.42 2.89 -15.39
N ALA A 361 -44.24 2.50 -14.41
CA ALA A 361 -44.80 3.39 -13.41
C ALA A 361 -43.71 4.09 -12.58
N THR A 362 -44.09 5.12 -11.83
CA THR A 362 -43.18 5.77 -10.86
C THR A 362 -42.55 4.73 -9.94
N GLN A 363 -41.26 4.87 -9.66
CA GLN A 363 -40.49 3.99 -8.78
C GLN A 363 -39.87 4.80 -7.66
N LYS A 364 -39.75 4.18 -6.51
CA LYS A 364 -39.13 4.75 -5.32
C LYS A 364 -38.11 3.76 -4.78
N VAL A 365 -36.91 4.26 -4.55
CA VAL A 365 -35.83 3.59 -3.85
C VAL A 365 -35.57 4.36 -2.57
N ILE A 366 -35.43 3.66 -1.45
CA ILE A 366 -35.32 4.26 -0.13
C ILE A 366 -34.08 3.70 0.57
N PHE A 367 -33.17 4.62 0.91
CA PHE A 367 -32.02 4.37 1.77
C PHE A 367 -32.18 5.13 3.08
N ASP A 368 -31.52 4.65 4.10
CA ASP A 368 -31.52 5.27 5.42
C ASP A 368 -30.19 4.98 6.14
N ASN A 369 -29.93 5.69 7.25
CA ASN A 369 -28.86 5.41 8.20
C ASN A 369 -27.50 5.09 7.56
N LEU A 370 -26.85 6.09 6.96
CA LEU A 370 -25.47 5.94 6.52
C LEU A 370 -24.54 6.03 7.73
N ASN A 371 -23.76 4.97 7.97
CA ASN A 371 -22.83 4.85 9.10
C ASN A 371 -23.46 5.31 10.42
N PRO A 372 -24.57 4.67 10.86
CA PRO A 372 -25.19 5.02 12.12
C PRO A 372 -24.18 4.82 13.26
N ALA A 373 -24.18 5.77 14.20
CA ALA A 373 -23.23 5.82 15.31
C ALA A 373 -23.37 4.64 16.28
#